data_AF-A0A8C2F8G3-F1
#
_entry.id   AF-A0A8C2F8G3-F1
#
_cell.length_a   1.000
_cell.length_b   1.000
_cell.length_c   1.000
_cell.angle_alpha   90.00
_cell.angle_beta   90.00
_cell.angle_gamma   90.00
#
_symmetry.space_group_name_H-M   'P 1'
#
loop_
_entity.id
_entity.type
_entity.pdbx_description
1 polymer ?
#
loop_
_entity_poly.entity_id
_entity_poly.type
_entity_poly.pdbx_seq_one_letter_code
_entity_poly.pdbx_strand_id
1 'polypeptide(L)'
;MLILLYLLLCLKAVNAGSHLLMYFATYIIGQTPFPEFTVVGMVDDVQVRYYDSVTQRAVSHSQNDSKHYDEEQNDDVVIFRDMYYDLKDRAYYLKDNLNLSDGVHVHQRLAGCELLENDKPGLVYTWDAFNGQMKEWGTFDAETKKLQINLSLIRGWDQHRSIYVHFLYENIYLPICLKILRRNLNMKKISILQKGTENLSD
;
A
#
# COMPACT_ATOMS: atom_id res chain seq x y z
N MET A 1 -25.30 20.32 31.83
CA MET A 1 -23.94 19.88 32.18
C MET A 1 -23.61 18.48 31.65
N LEU A 2 -24.48 17.48 31.82
CA LEU A 2 -24.30 16.11 31.28
C LEU A 2 -24.20 16.03 29.74
N ILE A 3 -25.01 16.82 29.01
CA ILE A 3 -24.98 16.86 27.53
C ILE A 3 -23.65 17.42 27.02
N LEU A 4 -23.11 18.45 27.71
CA LEU A 4 -21.82 19.03 27.39
C LEU A 4 -20.68 18.05 27.68
N LEU A 5 -20.78 17.28 28.77
CA LEU A 5 -19.84 16.22 29.13
C LEU A 5 -19.87 15.10 28.09
N TYR A 6 -21.06 14.70 27.62
CA TYR A 6 -21.25 13.69 26.58
C TYR A 6 -20.72 14.17 25.23
N LEU A 7 -20.97 15.43 24.86
CA LEU A 7 -20.37 16.07 23.68
C LEU A 7 -18.85 16.14 23.77
N LEU A 8 -18.29 16.47 24.93
CA LEU A 8 -16.84 16.47 25.18
C LEU A 8 -16.24 15.05 25.15
N LEU A 9 -16.96 14.04 25.63
CA LEU A 9 -16.59 12.62 25.50
C LEU A 9 -16.69 12.13 24.06
N CYS A 10 -17.71 12.54 23.30
CA CYS A 10 -17.83 12.26 21.86
C CYS A 10 -16.78 13.01 21.03
N LEU A 11 -16.38 14.22 21.44
CA LEU A 11 -15.28 14.99 20.83
C LEU A 11 -13.91 14.37 21.15
N LYS A 12 -13.73 13.79 22.34
CA LYS A 12 -12.56 12.96 22.67
C LYS A 12 -12.58 11.59 21.98
N ALA A 13 -13.76 11.12 21.58
CA ALA A 13 -13.98 9.93 20.75
C ALA A 13 -14.03 10.26 19.24
N VAL A 14 -13.60 11.47 18.84
CA VAL A 14 -13.09 11.68 17.49
C VAL A 14 -11.79 10.90 17.44
N ASN A 15 -11.93 9.65 17.00
CA ASN A 15 -10.90 8.66 16.71
C ASN A 15 -9.53 9.32 16.55
N ALA A 16 -8.64 9.17 17.53
CA ALA A 16 -7.21 9.30 17.28
C ALA A 16 -6.81 8.03 16.50
N GLY A 17 -7.34 7.98 15.27
CA GLY A 17 -7.79 6.76 14.63
C GLY A 17 -6.68 5.96 14.02
N SER A 18 -7.01 4.74 13.59
CA SER A 18 -6.10 3.92 12.82
C SER A 18 -5.57 4.68 11.61
N HIS A 19 -4.33 4.39 11.25
CA HIS A 19 -3.67 4.95 10.09
C HIS A 19 -3.53 3.88 9.02
N LEU A 20 -3.61 4.30 7.75
CA LEU A 20 -3.58 3.37 6.63
C LEU A 20 -2.54 3.79 5.61
N LEU A 21 -1.66 2.86 5.24
CA LEU A 21 -0.79 2.97 4.07
C LEU A 21 -1.34 2.08 2.96
N MET A 22 -1.68 2.66 1.81
CA MET A 22 -2.12 1.93 0.61
C MET A 22 -1.24 2.26 -0.59
N TYR A 23 -0.84 1.22 -1.31
CA TYR A 23 -0.21 1.29 -2.62
C TYR A 23 -1.19 0.94 -3.72
N PHE A 24 -1.21 1.77 -4.76
CA PHE A 24 -2.01 1.61 -5.97
C PHE A 24 -1.03 1.31 -7.09
N ALA A 25 -0.83 0.03 -7.39
CA ALA A 25 0.03 -0.43 -8.47
C ALA A 25 -0.79 -0.67 -9.74
N THR A 26 -0.25 -0.28 -10.88
CA THR A 26 -0.85 -0.52 -12.19
C THR A 26 0.22 -1.11 -13.11
N TYR A 27 -0.12 -2.20 -13.79
CA TYR A 27 0.68 -2.81 -14.85
C TYR A 27 -0.12 -2.80 -16.15
N ILE A 28 0.50 -2.35 -17.23
CA ILE A 28 -0.13 -2.16 -18.55
C ILE A 28 0.53 -3.10 -19.55
N ILE A 29 -0.27 -3.96 -20.18
CA ILE A 29 0.12 -4.68 -21.40
C ILE A 29 -0.25 -3.81 -22.61
N GLY A 30 0.63 -3.76 -23.60
CA GLY A 30 0.41 -3.07 -24.86
C GLY A 30 1.11 -1.72 -24.94
N GLN A 31 1.09 -1.10 -26.12
CA GLN A 31 1.76 0.16 -26.35
C GLN A 31 0.91 1.33 -25.85
N THR A 32 1.45 2.13 -24.94
CA THR A 32 0.83 3.37 -24.46
C THR A 32 1.90 4.45 -24.26
N PRO A 33 1.54 5.74 -24.19
CA PRO A 33 2.48 6.79 -23.82
C PRO A 33 2.83 6.79 -22.31
N PHE A 34 2.22 5.91 -21.51
CA PHE A 34 2.44 5.81 -20.08
C PHE A 34 3.49 4.74 -19.75
N PRO A 35 4.17 4.84 -18.59
CA PRO A 35 5.02 3.76 -18.09
C PRO A 35 4.26 2.44 -18.02
N GLU A 36 4.94 1.33 -18.32
CA GLU A 36 4.33 -0.01 -18.27
C GLU A 36 3.88 -0.40 -16.85
N PHE A 37 4.53 0.17 -15.83
CA PHE A 37 4.22 -0.04 -14.44
C PHE A 37 4.41 1.24 -13.62
N THR A 38 3.46 1.50 -12.73
CA THR A 38 3.45 2.66 -11.81
C THR A 38 2.93 2.25 -10.44
N VAL A 39 3.41 2.90 -9.38
CA VAL A 39 2.89 2.78 -8.02
C VAL A 39 2.65 4.17 -7.42
N VAL A 40 1.49 4.34 -6.79
CA VAL A 40 1.18 5.51 -5.95
C VAL A 40 1.01 5.05 -4.52
N GLY A 41 1.73 5.65 -3.57
CA GLY A 41 1.61 5.36 -2.14
C GLY A 41 0.89 6.47 -1.39
N MET A 42 -0.13 6.10 -0.62
CA MET A 42 -1.01 7.00 0.11
C MET A 42 -0.98 6.67 1.61
N VAL A 43 -0.78 7.67 2.46
CA VAL A 43 -0.97 7.57 3.92
C VAL A 43 -2.17 8.42 4.31
N ASP A 44 -3.20 7.80 4.88
CA ASP A 44 -4.47 8.46 5.25
C ASP A 44 -5.03 9.34 4.12
N ASP A 45 -5.11 8.77 2.91
CA ASP A 45 -5.57 9.44 1.68
C ASP A 45 -4.70 10.62 1.21
N VAL A 46 -3.49 10.78 1.74
CA VAL A 46 -2.48 11.74 1.28
C VAL A 46 -1.37 11.03 0.52
N GLN A 47 -1.10 11.47 -0.71
CA GLN A 47 -0.01 10.91 -1.50
C GLN A 47 1.35 11.24 -0.87
N VAL A 48 2.10 10.19 -0.57
CA VAL A 48 3.46 10.29 0.00
C VAL A 48 4.52 9.77 -0.96
N ARG A 49 4.14 8.93 -1.93
CA ARG A 49 5.06 8.26 -2.86
C ARG A 49 4.51 8.18 -4.28
N TYR A 50 5.42 8.22 -5.24
CA TYR A 50 5.21 7.87 -6.64
C TYR A 50 6.40 7.06 -7.16
N TYR A 51 6.15 6.02 -7.92
CA TYR A 51 7.16 5.24 -8.62
C TYR A 51 6.67 4.93 -10.03
N ASP A 52 7.60 4.91 -10.99
CA ASP A 52 7.33 4.42 -12.34
C ASP A 52 8.50 3.60 -12.89
N SER A 53 8.19 2.72 -13.83
CA SER A 53 9.13 1.80 -14.48
C SER A 53 10.13 2.47 -15.43
N VAL A 54 9.92 3.73 -15.82
CA VAL A 54 10.84 4.49 -16.68
C VAL A 54 11.96 5.08 -15.83
N THR A 55 11.63 5.74 -14.73
CA THR A 55 12.61 6.35 -13.81
C THR A 55 13.21 5.36 -12.83
N GLN A 56 12.46 4.29 -12.51
CA GLN A 56 12.82 3.25 -11.54
C GLN A 56 13.22 3.80 -10.17
N ARG A 57 12.66 4.96 -9.80
CA ARG A 57 12.94 5.63 -8.52
C ARG A 57 11.65 6.03 -7.85
N ALA A 58 11.64 5.91 -6.52
CA ALA A 58 10.52 6.37 -5.72
C ALA A 58 10.72 7.85 -5.42
N VAL A 59 9.78 8.67 -5.82
CA VAL A 59 9.76 10.11 -5.50
C VAL A 59 8.80 10.30 -4.34
N SER A 60 9.30 10.90 -3.25
CA SER A 60 8.46 11.30 -2.13
C SER A 60 8.01 12.74 -2.28
N HIS A 61 6.73 13.00 -2.01
CA HIS A 61 6.17 14.35 -2.11
C HIS A 61 6.53 15.23 -0.89
N SER A 62 6.86 14.61 0.25
CA SER A 62 7.20 15.31 1.49
C SER A 62 8.70 15.21 1.80
N GLN A 63 9.43 16.23 1.38
CA GLN A 63 10.82 16.57 1.74
C GLN A 63 11.93 15.65 1.18
N ASN A 64 12.75 16.25 0.31
CA ASN A 64 13.96 15.68 -0.30
C ASN A 64 15.13 15.43 0.70
N ASP A 65 14.99 15.84 1.97
CA ASP A 65 16.06 15.75 2.99
C ASP A 65 15.75 14.71 4.08
N SER A 66 15.21 13.55 3.69
CA SER A 66 15.15 12.41 4.59
C SER A 66 16.57 11.93 4.90
N LYS A 67 16.97 11.93 6.19
CA LYS A 67 18.19 11.26 6.65
C LYS A 67 18.23 9.75 6.33
N HIS A 68 17.09 9.19 5.94
CA HIS A 68 16.90 7.78 5.63
C HIS A 68 16.58 7.53 4.14
N TYR A 69 16.84 8.49 3.26
CA TYR A 69 16.49 8.41 1.84
C TYR A 69 16.95 7.10 1.18
N ASP A 70 18.20 6.68 1.39
CA ASP A 70 18.73 5.46 0.77
C ASP A 70 18.05 4.19 1.28
N GLU A 71 17.75 4.15 2.59
CA GLU A 71 17.04 3.04 3.21
C GLU A 71 15.59 2.96 2.69
N GLU A 72 14.92 4.10 2.60
CA GLU A 72 13.58 4.23 2.03
C GLU A 72 13.54 3.76 0.57
N GLN A 73 14.51 4.20 -0.24
CA GLN A 73 14.60 3.81 -1.64
C GLN A 73 14.83 2.31 -1.79
N ASN A 74 15.58 1.69 -0.88
CA ASN A 74 15.81 0.24 -0.88
C ASN A 74 14.55 -0.54 -0.50
N ASP A 75 13.85 -0.14 0.57
CA ASP A 75 12.57 -0.73 0.99
C ASP A 75 11.54 -0.65 -0.16
N ASP A 76 11.42 0.52 -0.78
CA ASP A 76 10.51 0.79 -1.90
C ASP A 76 10.87 -0.08 -3.12
N VAL A 77 12.15 -0.21 -3.47
CA VAL A 77 12.60 -1.05 -4.59
C VAL A 77 12.29 -2.53 -4.36
N VAL A 78 12.47 -3.03 -3.14
CA VAL A 78 12.15 -4.44 -2.81
C VAL A 78 10.67 -4.72 -3.07
N ILE A 79 9.78 -3.86 -2.54
CA ILE A 79 8.33 -4.04 -2.67
C ILE A 79 7.88 -3.83 -4.11
N PHE A 80 8.28 -2.73 -4.76
CA PHE A 80 7.78 -2.39 -6.10
C PHE A 80 8.30 -3.32 -7.18
N ARG A 81 9.52 -3.87 -7.02
CA ARG A 81 10.04 -4.87 -7.95
C ARG A 81 9.30 -6.20 -7.83
N ASP A 82 8.98 -6.62 -6.62
CA ASP A 82 8.17 -7.82 -6.40
C ASP A 82 6.76 -7.65 -6.97
N MET A 83 6.09 -6.52 -6.69
CA MET A 83 4.80 -6.17 -7.29
C MET A 83 4.88 -6.16 -8.83
N TYR A 84 5.93 -5.57 -9.41
CA TYR A 84 6.11 -5.53 -10.86
C TYR A 84 6.07 -6.92 -11.48
N TYR A 85 6.88 -7.86 -10.97
CA TYR A 85 6.96 -9.21 -11.54
C TYR A 85 5.68 -10.02 -11.32
N ASP A 86 5.09 -9.97 -10.12
CA ASP A 86 3.83 -10.70 -9.86
C ASP A 86 2.66 -10.14 -10.69
N LEU A 87 2.52 -8.81 -10.82
CA LEU A 87 1.48 -8.21 -11.67
C LEU A 87 1.71 -8.51 -13.14
N LYS A 88 2.96 -8.46 -13.62
CA LYS A 88 3.31 -8.81 -15.00
C LYS A 88 2.89 -10.24 -15.33
N ASP A 89 3.33 -11.20 -14.54
CA ASP A 89 3.04 -12.62 -14.77
C ASP A 89 1.53 -12.89 -14.72
N ARG A 90 0.82 -12.30 -13.75
CA ARG A 90 -0.64 -12.41 -13.64
C ARG A 90 -1.37 -11.75 -14.80
N ALA A 91 -0.91 -10.59 -15.27
CA ALA A 91 -1.52 -9.88 -16.39
C ALA A 91 -1.42 -10.69 -17.69
N TYR A 92 -0.25 -11.23 -18.02
CA TYR A 92 -0.06 -12.07 -19.20
C TYR A 92 -0.83 -13.39 -19.09
N TYR A 93 -0.81 -14.04 -17.92
CA TYR A 93 -1.62 -15.23 -17.67
C TYR A 93 -3.12 -14.98 -17.92
N LEU A 94 -3.65 -13.85 -17.42
CA LEU A 94 -5.05 -13.50 -17.63
C LEU A 94 -5.36 -13.13 -19.09
N LYS A 95 -4.48 -12.41 -19.77
CA LYS A 95 -4.63 -12.11 -21.21
C LYS A 95 -4.75 -13.39 -22.02
N ASP A 96 -3.83 -14.33 -21.80
CA ASP A 96 -3.75 -15.57 -22.57
C ASP A 96 -4.95 -16.49 -22.27
N ASN A 97 -5.28 -16.69 -20.98
CA ASN A 97 -6.38 -17.58 -20.60
C ASN A 97 -7.76 -17.08 -20.99
N LEU A 98 -7.95 -15.76 -21.06
CA LEU A 98 -9.20 -15.16 -21.51
C LEU A 98 -9.23 -15.01 -23.04
N ASN A 99 -8.20 -15.50 -23.75
CA ASN A 99 -8.02 -15.37 -25.20
C ASN A 99 -8.23 -13.93 -25.69
N LEU A 100 -7.71 -12.96 -24.93
CA LEU A 100 -7.82 -11.56 -25.29
C LEU A 100 -6.90 -11.23 -26.46
N SER A 101 -7.39 -10.38 -27.35
CA SER A 101 -6.63 -9.92 -28.51
C SER A 101 -5.40 -9.11 -28.10
N ASP A 102 -4.56 -8.80 -29.07
CA ASP A 102 -3.58 -7.74 -28.87
C ASP A 102 -4.30 -6.41 -28.71
N GLY A 103 -3.76 -5.56 -27.83
CA GLY A 103 -4.42 -4.36 -27.35
C GLY A 103 -3.89 -3.93 -25.99
N VAL A 104 -4.56 -2.95 -25.40
CA VAL A 104 -4.23 -2.46 -24.06
C VAL A 104 -5.02 -3.25 -23.01
N HIS A 105 -4.30 -3.84 -22.06
CA HIS A 105 -4.89 -4.48 -20.89
C HIS A 105 -4.22 -4.00 -19.62
N VAL A 106 -4.99 -3.89 -18.55
CA VAL A 106 -4.53 -3.27 -17.31
C VAL A 106 -4.77 -4.22 -16.14
N HIS A 107 -3.71 -4.53 -15.41
CA HIS A 107 -3.78 -5.18 -14.11
C HIS A 107 -3.52 -4.15 -13.03
N GLN A 108 -4.39 -4.07 -12.02
CA GLN A 108 -4.27 -3.11 -10.93
C GLN A 108 -4.27 -3.84 -9.61
N ARG A 109 -3.43 -3.39 -8.67
CA ARG A 109 -3.39 -3.88 -7.30
C ARG A 109 -3.54 -2.73 -6.32
N LEU A 110 -4.45 -2.86 -5.38
CA LEU A 110 -4.46 -2.09 -4.14
C LEU A 110 -3.88 -2.98 -3.04
N ALA A 111 -2.78 -2.59 -2.41
CA ALA A 111 -2.20 -3.36 -1.31
C ALA A 111 -1.61 -2.46 -0.24
N GLY A 112 -1.74 -2.83 1.03
CA GLY A 112 -1.36 -1.93 2.11
C GLY A 112 -1.62 -2.50 3.50
N CYS A 113 -1.30 -1.74 4.54
CA CYS A 113 -1.48 -2.15 5.93
C CYS A 113 -2.06 -1.05 6.80
N GLU A 114 -2.76 -1.49 7.84
CA GLU A 114 -3.32 -0.65 8.88
C GLU A 114 -2.43 -0.67 10.14
N LEU A 115 -2.29 0.50 10.76
CA LEU A 115 -1.76 0.68 12.10
C LEU A 115 -2.90 1.15 12.99
N LEU A 116 -3.35 0.30 13.90
CA LEU A 116 -4.41 0.58 14.86
C LEU A 116 -3.91 1.53 15.96
N GLU A 117 -4.85 1.96 16.80
CA GLU A 117 -4.53 2.74 18.00
C GLU A 117 -3.43 2.08 18.85
N ASN A 118 -2.61 2.91 19.50
CA ASN A 118 -1.48 2.49 20.34
C ASN A 118 -0.40 1.71 19.58
N ASP A 119 -0.19 2.03 18.31
CA ASP A 119 0.88 1.46 17.46
C ASP A 119 0.75 -0.06 17.24
N LYS A 120 -0.48 -0.59 17.36
CA LYS A 120 -0.77 -2.01 17.14
C LYS A 120 -0.93 -2.30 15.65
N PRO A 121 -0.25 -3.32 15.10
CA PRO A 121 -0.49 -3.78 13.74
C PRO A 121 -1.94 -4.23 13.54
N GLY A 122 -2.58 -3.75 12.48
CA GLY A 122 -3.92 -4.17 12.05
C GLY A 122 -3.87 -5.19 10.92
N LEU A 123 -4.77 -5.03 9.95
CA LEU A 123 -4.80 -5.89 8.77
C LEU A 123 -3.83 -5.41 7.68
N VAL A 124 -3.32 -6.36 6.91
CA VAL A 124 -2.77 -6.10 5.57
C VAL A 124 -3.84 -6.46 4.56
N TYR A 125 -4.08 -5.61 3.59
CA TYR A 125 -5.08 -5.81 2.55
C TYR A 125 -4.45 -5.99 1.18
N THR A 126 -5.13 -6.73 0.31
CA THR A 126 -4.83 -6.79 -1.13
C THR A 126 -6.12 -6.90 -1.94
N TRP A 127 -6.18 -6.21 -3.09
CA TRP A 127 -7.21 -6.36 -4.11
C TRP A 127 -6.57 -6.29 -5.48
N ASP A 128 -6.86 -7.26 -6.33
CA ASP A 128 -6.44 -7.29 -7.73
C ASP A 128 -7.62 -7.13 -8.66
N ALA A 129 -7.47 -6.27 -9.66
CA ALA A 129 -8.40 -6.10 -10.76
C ALA A 129 -7.69 -6.26 -12.10
N PHE A 130 -8.40 -6.81 -13.08
CA PHE A 130 -7.92 -6.91 -14.46
C PHE A 130 -8.98 -6.36 -15.40
N ASN A 131 -8.60 -5.39 -16.24
CA ASN A 131 -9.48 -4.60 -17.09
C ASN A 131 -10.70 -4.04 -16.32
N GLY A 132 -10.45 -3.51 -15.12
CA GLY A 132 -11.49 -2.91 -14.26
C GLY A 132 -12.40 -3.92 -13.55
N GLN A 133 -12.19 -5.22 -13.72
CA GLN A 133 -12.95 -6.26 -13.04
C GLN A 133 -12.15 -6.87 -11.90
N MET A 134 -12.72 -6.89 -10.69
CA MET A 134 -12.12 -7.56 -9.53
C MET A 134 -11.84 -9.04 -9.84
N LYS A 135 -10.66 -9.52 -9.47
CA LYS A 135 -10.20 -10.91 -9.71
C LYS A 135 -9.81 -11.63 -8.42
N GLU A 136 -9.25 -10.92 -7.46
CA GLU A 136 -8.78 -11.49 -6.20
C GLU A 136 -8.84 -10.41 -5.13
N TRP A 137 -9.16 -10.80 -3.90
CA TRP A 137 -8.96 -9.93 -2.74
C TRP A 137 -8.57 -10.77 -1.53
N GLY A 138 -7.89 -10.16 -0.58
CA GLY A 138 -7.43 -10.88 0.60
C GLY A 138 -7.04 -9.97 1.75
N THR A 139 -6.89 -10.61 2.90
CA THR A 139 -6.49 -9.99 4.14
C THR A 139 -5.49 -10.88 4.87
N PHE A 140 -4.45 -10.28 5.44
CA PHE A 140 -3.57 -10.92 6.41
C PHE A 140 -3.73 -10.25 7.76
N ASP A 141 -4.06 -11.03 8.78
CA ASP A 141 -4.21 -10.56 10.14
C ASP A 141 -2.84 -10.59 10.86
N ALA A 142 -2.35 -9.43 11.28
CA ALA A 142 -1.06 -9.31 11.91
C ALA A 142 -0.96 -9.97 13.30
N GLU A 143 -2.08 -10.12 14.01
CA GLU A 143 -2.15 -10.76 15.33
C GLU A 143 -2.26 -12.28 15.19
N THR A 144 -3.24 -12.75 14.41
CA THR A 144 -3.51 -14.19 14.28
C THR A 144 -2.63 -14.87 13.24
N LYS A 145 -1.89 -14.10 12.44
CA LYS A 145 -1.07 -14.58 11.30
C LYS A 145 -1.87 -15.35 10.25
N LYS A 146 -3.18 -15.11 10.18
CA LYS A 146 -4.06 -15.78 9.23
C LYS A 146 -4.15 -15.00 7.93
N LEU A 147 -3.81 -15.69 6.83
CA LEU A 147 -4.03 -15.21 5.47
C LEU A 147 -5.37 -15.73 4.95
N GLN A 148 -6.24 -14.84 4.49
CA GLN A 148 -7.50 -15.17 3.82
C GLN A 148 -7.49 -14.56 2.44
N ILE A 149 -7.76 -15.36 1.41
CA ILE A 149 -7.79 -14.91 0.02
C ILE A 149 -9.01 -15.48 -0.66
N ASN A 150 -9.74 -14.62 -1.33
CA ASN A 150 -10.87 -14.95 -2.17
C ASN A 150 -10.44 -14.86 -3.63
N LEU A 151 -10.33 -16.01 -4.28
CA LEU A 151 -9.93 -16.13 -5.67
C LEU A 151 -11.18 -16.21 -6.54
N SER A 152 -11.39 -15.21 -7.39
CA SER A 152 -12.55 -15.21 -8.28
C SER A 152 -12.28 -15.98 -9.59
N LEU A 153 -11.06 -15.94 -10.14
CA LEU A 153 -10.78 -16.49 -11.49
C LEU A 153 -9.33 -16.94 -11.76
N ILE A 154 -8.39 -16.74 -10.83
CA ILE A 154 -6.97 -17.10 -11.02
C ILE A 154 -6.74 -18.46 -10.36
N ARG A 155 -6.01 -19.35 -11.04
CA ARG A 155 -5.64 -20.72 -10.62
C ARG A 155 -5.57 -20.83 -9.09
N GLY A 156 -6.29 -21.80 -8.52
CA GLY A 156 -6.20 -22.13 -7.11
C GLY A 156 -4.74 -22.30 -6.70
N TRP A 157 -4.36 -21.72 -5.56
CA TRP A 157 -2.98 -21.80 -5.10
C TRP A 157 -2.64 -23.25 -4.73
N ASP A 158 -1.50 -23.73 -5.21
CA ASP A 158 -0.93 -24.95 -4.66
C ASP A 158 -0.37 -24.69 -3.24
N GLN A 159 -0.01 -25.77 -2.55
CA GLN A 159 0.49 -25.69 -1.18
C GLN A 159 1.82 -24.92 -1.09
N HIS A 160 2.69 -25.06 -2.08
CA HIS A 160 3.98 -24.36 -2.10
C HIS A 160 3.79 -22.85 -2.23
N ARG A 161 2.93 -22.41 -3.16
CA ARG A 161 2.57 -20.99 -3.33
C ARG A 161 1.92 -20.44 -2.06
N SER A 162 1.03 -21.20 -1.43
CA SER A 162 0.35 -20.77 -0.20
C SER A 162 1.33 -20.53 0.94
N ILE A 163 2.29 -21.44 1.15
CA ILE A 163 3.34 -21.29 2.17
C ILE A 163 4.26 -20.11 1.85
N TYR A 164 4.69 -20.00 0.59
CA TYR A 164 5.58 -18.92 0.16
C TYR A 164 4.93 -17.55 0.34
N VAL A 165 3.69 -17.37 -0.10
CA VAL A 165 3.01 -16.10 0.04
C VAL A 165 2.73 -15.77 1.50
N HIS A 166 2.31 -16.75 2.32
CA HIS A 166 2.17 -16.55 3.76
C HIS A 166 3.47 -16.04 4.40
N PHE A 167 4.61 -16.65 4.06
CA PHE A 167 5.94 -16.20 4.50
C PHE A 167 6.24 -14.76 4.09
N LEU A 168 5.92 -14.35 2.85
CA LEU A 168 6.10 -12.98 2.36
C LEU A 168 5.28 -11.97 3.17
N TYR A 169 4.00 -12.26 3.43
CA TYR A 169 3.14 -11.37 4.23
C TYR A 169 3.68 -11.17 5.64
N GLU A 170 4.12 -12.26 6.28
CA GLU A 170 4.60 -12.21 7.66
C GLU A 170 5.98 -11.56 7.80
N ASN A 171 6.91 -11.87 6.91
CA ASN A 171 8.33 -11.54 7.09
C ASN A 171 8.82 -10.37 6.22
N ILE A 172 8.07 -9.98 5.19
CA ILE A 172 8.49 -8.93 4.25
C ILE A 172 7.44 -7.81 4.19
N TYR A 173 6.21 -8.10 3.77
CA TYR A 173 5.22 -7.05 3.49
C TYR A 173 4.75 -6.34 4.76
N LEU A 174 4.33 -7.07 5.80
CA LEU A 174 3.86 -6.45 7.03
C LEU A 174 4.97 -5.61 7.72
N PRO A 175 6.19 -6.13 7.95
CA PRO A 175 7.26 -5.34 8.58
C PRO A 175 7.62 -4.07 7.80
N ILE A 176 7.80 -4.18 6.48
CA ILE A 176 8.16 -3.03 5.63
C ILE A 176 7.01 -2.01 5.61
N CYS A 177 5.77 -2.47 5.44
CA CYS A 177 4.61 -1.58 5.41
C CYS A 177 4.45 -0.78 6.70
N LEU A 178 4.54 -1.45 7.87
CA LEU A 178 4.46 -0.76 9.17
C LEU A 178 5.63 0.21 9.38
N LYS A 179 6.85 -0.17 8.94
CA LYS A 179 8.03 0.70 9.00
C LYS A 179 7.80 1.99 8.21
N ILE A 180 7.32 1.88 6.97
CA ILE A 180 7.05 3.03 6.10
C ILE A 180 5.91 3.89 6.67
N LEU A 181 4.82 3.27 7.13
CA LEU A 181 3.69 3.98 7.71
C LEU A 181 4.11 4.78 8.95
N ARG A 182 4.78 4.16 9.93
CA ARG A 182 5.29 4.84 11.13
C ARG A 182 6.23 5.99 10.79
N ARG A 183 7.11 5.82 9.82
CA ARG A 183 8.04 6.87 9.39
C ARG A 183 7.28 8.08 8.83
N ASN A 184 6.32 7.87 7.94
CA ASN A 184 5.51 8.95 7.37
C ASN A 184 4.69 9.68 8.43
N LEU A 185 4.11 8.95 9.39
CA LEU A 185 3.36 9.55 10.51
C LEU A 185 4.27 10.41 11.41
N ASN A 186 5.48 9.95 11.70
CA ASN A 186 6.45 10.71 12.48
C ASN A 186 6.89 12.00 11.76
N MET A 187 7.16 11.92 10.46
CA MET A 187 7.52 13.10 9.64
C MET A 187 6.38 14.13 9.62
N LYS A 188 5.13 13.67 9.43
CA LYS A 188 3.93 14.53 9.48
C LYS A 188 3.80 15.22 10.84
N LYS A 189 4.01 14.49 11.95
CA LYS A 189 3.97 15.05 13.31
C LYS A 189 5.04 16.14 13.52
N ILE A 190 6.28 15.90 13.08
CA ILE A 190 7.37 16.88 13.19
C ILE A 190 7.05 18.14 12.38
N SER A 191 6.56 17.98 11.15
CA SER A 191 6.18 19.10 10.27
C SER A 191 5.08 19.98 10.88
N ILE A 192 4.07 19.36 11.52
CA ILE A 192 3.00 20.09 12.21
C ILE A 192 3.53 20.86 13.42
N LEU A 193 4.42 20.25 14.23
CA LEU A 193 5.01 20.89 15.41
C LEU A 193 5.85 22.12 15.02
N GLN A 194 6.65 22.02 13.96
CA GLN A 194 7.47 23.13 13.44
C GLN A 194 6.61 24.33 13.00
N LYS A 195 5.54 24.08 12.23
CA LYS A 195 4.60 25.14 11.82
C LYS A 195 3.88 25.78 13.01
N GLY A 196 3.58 24.99 14.05
CA GLY A 196 2.97 25.51 15.27
C GLY A 196 3.90 26.45 16.04
N THR A 197 5.20 26.16 16.09
CA THR A 197 6.20 27.02 16.73
C THR A 197 6.47 28.32 15.96
N GLU A 198 6.47 28.29 14.64
CA GLU A 198 6.64 29.50 13.80
C GLU A 198 5.46 30.47 13.98
N ASN A 199 4.24 29.96 14.08
CA ASN A 199 3.03 30.77 14.30
C ASN A 199 2.88 31.33 15.73
N LEU A 200 3.73 30.91 16.69
CA LEU A 200 3.75 31.41 18.07
C LEU A 200 4.85 32.45 18.31
N SER A 201 5.73 32.67 17.34
CA SER A 201 6.82 33.65 17.38
C SER A 201 6.49 34.99 16.69
N ASP A 202 5.27 35.13 16.16
CA ASP A 202 4.70 36.36 15.60
C ASP A 202 3.55 36.90 16.49
#